data_AF-A0AAD5A2C6-F1
#
_entry.id   AF-A0AAD5A2C6-F1
#
_cell.length_a   1.000
_cell.length_b   1.000
_cell.length_c   1.000
_cell.angle_alpha   90.00
_cell.angle_beta   90.00
_cell.angle_gamma   90.00
#
_symmetry.space_group_name_H-M   'P 1'
#
loop_
_entity.id
_entity.type
_entity.pdbx_description
1 polymer ?
#
loop_
_entity_poly.entity_id
_entity_poly.type
_entity_poly.pdbx_seq_one_letter_code
_entity_poly.pdbx_strand_id
1 'polypeptide(L)'
;MAAEQLSKVRLCLIESVNVAALNDLIDCLRAKDPPVLSNREANQIQQGHQVTEDKTGLLVDMVSKKGNNASTHLFDILKEKYPAIFQGLPLAQDETDRNSYE
;
A
#
# COMPACT_ATOMS: atom_id res chain seq x y z
N MET A 1 7.39 12.34 2.59
CA MET A 1 7.95 11.03 3.01
C MET A 1 6.99 9.90 2.63
N ALA A 2 7.46 8.65 2.52
CA ALA A 2 6.67 7.53 1.98
C ALA A 2 5.36 7.25 2.76
N ALA A 3 5.37 7.35 4.09
CA ALA A 3 4.16 7.17 4.90
C ALA A 3 3.11 8.26 4.66
N GLU A 4 3.55 9.49 4.41
CA GLU A 4 2.65 10.60 4.08
C GLU A 4 2.06 10.43 2.68
N GLN A 5 2.86 9.97 1.71
CA GLN A 5 2.37 9.63 0.38
C GLN A 5 1.34 8.49 0.43
N LEU A 6 1.62 7.46 1.23
CA LEU A 6 0.71 6.35 1.43
C LEU A 6 -0.64 6.81 2.00
N SER A 7 -0.62 7.71 2.99
CA SER A 7 -1.85 8.32 3.52
C SER A 7 -2.59 9.19 2.49
N LYS A 8 -1.90 9.88 1.58
CA LYS A 8 -2.52 10.68 0.52
C LYS A 8 -3.22 9.81 -0.52
N VAL A 9 -2.60 8.71 -0.92
CA VAL A 9 -3.15 7.80 -1.93
C VAL A 9 -4.08 6.74 -1.34
N ARG A 10 -4.35 6.79 -0.02
CA ARG A 10 -5.21 5.87 0.71
C ARG A 10 -6.57 5.68 0.05
N LEU A 11 -7.28 6.77 -0.28
CA LEU A 11 -8.61 6.68 -0.90
C LEU A 11 -8.55 5.99 -2.26
N CYS A 12 -7.56 6.34 -3.07
CA CYS A 12 -7.35 5.74 -4.39
C CYS A 12 -7.04 4.23 -4.29
N LEU A 13 -6.27 3.82 -3.27
CA LEU A 13 -6.04 2.41 -2.95
C LEU A 13 -7.32 1.70 -2.52
N ILE A 14 -8.14 2.32 -1.67
CA ILE A 14 -9.42 1.76 -1.22
C ILE A 14 -10.35 1.47 -2.41
N GLU A 15 -10.41 2.39 -3.38
CA GLU A 15 -11.27 2.26 -4.56
C GLU A 15 -10.71 1.27 -5.60
N SER A 16 -9.38 1.15 -5.70
CA SER A 16 -8.72 0.34 -6.74
C SER A 16 -8.40 -1.10 -6.30
N VAL A 17 -8.19 -1.33 -5.00
CA VAL A 17 -7.79 -2.63 -4.45
C VAL A 17 -9.02 -3.51 -4.25
N ASN A 18 -9.04 -4.66 -4.93
CA ASN A 18 -10.05 -5.69 -4.72
C ASN A 18 -9.65 -6.65 -3.57
N VAL A 19 -10.57 -7.53 -3.17
CA VAL A 19 -10.36 -8.47 -2.05
C VAL A 19 -9.18 -9.42 -2.27
N ALA A 20 -8.92 -9.83 -3.51
CA ALA A 20 -7.80 -10.72 -3.82
C ALA A 20 -6.47 -9.99 -3.67
N ALA A 21 -6.37 -8.79 -4.22
CA ALA A 21 -5.20 -7.92 -4.09
C ALA A 21 -4.95 -7.55 -2.63
N LEU A 22 -5.99 -7.25 -1.86
CA LEU A 22 -5.87 -6.97 -0.44
C LEU A 22 -5.26 -8.15 0.34
N ASN A 23 -5.79 -9.36 0.17
CA ASN A 23 -5.27 -10.54 0.88
C ASN A 23 -3.82 -10.81 0.48
N ASP A 24 -3.49 -10.71 -0.81
CA ASP A 24 -2.14 -10.89 -1.31
C ASP A 24 -1.17 -9.82 -0.78
N LEU A 25 -1.60 -8.55 -0.67
CA LEU A 25 -0.82 -7.48 -0.03
C LEU A 25 -0.56 -7.78 1.45
N ILE A 26 -1.55 -8.29 2.19
CA ILE A 26 -1.40 -8.67 3.60
C ILE A 26 -0.38 -9.80 3.74
N ASP A 27 -0.50 -10.86 2.93
CA ASP A 27 0.43 -11.99 2.96
C ASP A 27 1.86 -11.57 2.55
N CYS A 28 2.02 -10.75 1.52
CA CYS A 28 3.32 -10.23 1.12
C CYS A 28 3.98 -9.38 2.20
N LEU A 29 3.23 -8.47 2.85
CA LEU A 29 3.77 -7.63 3.93
C LEU A 29 4.13 -8.45 5.19
N ARG A 30 3.38 -9.52 5.44
CA ARG A 30 3.65 -10.47 6.52
C ARG A 30 4.87 -11.34 6.22
N ALA A 31 5.09 -11.71 4.95
CA ALA A 31 6.20 -12.55 4.51
C ALA A 31 7.53 -11.80 4.31
N LYS A 32 7.56 -10.46 4.40
CA LYS A 32 8.81 -9.69 4.39
C LYS A 32 9.68 -10.05 5.59
N ASP A 33 11.00 -9.88 5.44
CA ASP A 33 11.98 -10.03 6.51
C ASP A 33 12.76 -8.70 6.68
N PRO A 34 12.62 -7.98 7.81
CA PRO A 34 11.70 -8.28 8.91
C PRO A 34 10.22 -8.09 8.52
N PRO A 35 9.29 -8.77 9.21
CA PRO A 35 7.86 -8.70 8.89
C PRO A 35 7.32 -7.29 9.12
N VAL A 36 6.69 -6.72 8.08
CA VAL A 36 6.07 -5.40 8.18
C VAL A 36 4.83 -5.51 9.07
N LEU A 37 3.95 -6.48 8.78
CA LEU A 37 2.77 -6.76 9.59
C LEU A 37 3.02 -7.98 10.47
N SER A 38 2.72 -7.86 11.77
CA SER A 38 2.71 -9.00 12.68
C SER A 38 1.54 -9.92 12.36
N ASN A 39 1.64 -11.21 12.73
CA ASN A 39 0.55 -12.18 12.58
C ASN A 39 -0.79 -11.67 13.17
N ARG A 40 -0.74 -10.96 14.30
CA ARG A 40 -1.94 -10.38 14.93
C ARG A 40 -2.54 -9.25 14.10
N GLU A 41 -1.71 -8.36 13.56
CA GLU A 41 -2.13 -7.22 12.74
C GLU A 41 -2.75 -7.70 11.43
N ALA A 42 -2.10 -8.64 10.75
CA ALA A 42 -2.62 -9.26 9.52
C ALA A 42 -3.98 -9.92 9.76
N ASN A 43 -4.12 -10.73 10.81
CA ASN A 43 -5.40 -11.37 11.15
C ASN A 43 -6.49 -10.35 11.51
N GLN A 44 -6.13 -9.26 12.21
CA GLN A 44 -7.08 -8.21 12.57
C GLN A 44 -7.64 -7.52 11.31
N ILE A 45 -6.82 -7.27 10.30
CA ILE A 45 -7.29 -6.68 9.02
C ILE A 45 -8.19 -7.68 8.28
N GLN A 46 -7.79 -8.95 8.21
CA GLN A 46 -8.55 -9.98 7.50
C GLN A 46 -9.92 -10.24 8.13
N GLN A 47 -10.00 -10.27 9.47
CA GLN A 47 -11.20 -10.65 10.22
C GLN A 47 -12.04 -9.45 10.68
N GLY A 48 -11.47 -8.24 10.71
CA GLY A 48 -12.07 -7.11 11.41
C GLY A 48 -13.27 -6.44 10.72
N HIS A 49 -13.38 -6.53 9.39
CA HIS A 49 -14.39 -5.77 8.64
C HIS A 49 -15.11 -6.61 7.59
N GLN A 50 -16.36 -6.23 7.29
CA GLN A 50 -17.19 -6.94 6.30
C GLN A 50 -16.90 -6.51 4.86
N VAL A 51 -16.44 -5.26 4.67
CA VAL A 51 -16.21 -4.65 3.35
C VAL A 51 -14.73 -4.50 3.05
N THR A 52 -14.34 -4.73 1.79
CA THR A 52 -12.94 -4.65 1.32
C THR A 52 -12.35 -3.27 1.53
N GLU A 53 -13.15 -2.22 1.30
CA GLU A 53 -12.71 -0.83 1.39
C GLU A 53 -12.18 -0.46 2.78
N ASP A 54 -12.90 -0.88 3.81
CA ASP A 54 -12.52 -0.62 5.20
C ASP A 54 -11.22 -1.37 5.57
N LYS A 55 -11.13 -2.65 5.16
CA LYS A 55 -9.91 -3.45 5.36
C LYS A 55 -8.69 -2.83 4.67
N THR A 56 -8.84 -2.35 3.44
CA THR A 56 -7.77 -1.65 2.72
C THR A 56 -7.38 -0.37 3.45
N GLY A 57 -8.36 0.38 3.95
CA GLY A 57 -8.13 1.56 4.78
C GLY A 57 -7.31 1.25 6.02
N LEU A 58 -7.64 0.19 6.76
CA LEU A 58 -6.89 -0.26 7.92
C LEU A 58 -5.48 -0.73 7.62
N LEU A 59 -5.29 -1.49 6.52
CA LEU A 59 -3.97 -1.91 6.07
C LEU A 59 -3.08 -0.70 5.86
N VAL A 60 -3.57 0.28 5.10
CA VAL A 60 -2.86 1.53 4.83
C VAL A 60 -2.53 2.28 6.12
N ASP A 61 -3.50 2.41 7.02
CA ASP A 61 -3.33 3.09 8.31
C ASP A 61 -2.24 2.42 9.18
N MET A 62 -2.22 1.09 9.26
CA MET A 62 -1.19 0.34 10.00
C MET A 62 0.20 0.49 9.38
N VAL A 63 0.30 0.35 8.06
CA VAL A 63 1.57 0.43 7.34
C VAL A 63 2.15 1.86 7.46
N SER A 64 1.31 2.89 7.31
CA SER A 64 1.72 4.29 7.51
C SER A 64 2.17 4.54 8.95
N LYS A 65 1.48 3.99 9.97
CA LYS A 65 1.84 4.15 11.40
C LYS A 65 3.17 3.51 11.76
N LYS A 66 3.56 2.42 11.09
CA LYS A 66 4.89 1.79 11.27
C LYS A 66 6.03 2.63 10.73
N GLY A 67 5.74 3.54 9.80
CA GLY A 67 6.68 4.50 9.26
C GLY A 67 7.06 4.24 7.81
N ASN A 68 8.09 4.96 7.36
CA ASN A 68 8.43 5.04 5.94
C ASN A 68 8.87 3.71 5.35
N ASN A 69 9.64 2.89 6.07
CA ASN A 69 10.12 1.60 5.55
C ASN A 69 8.97 0.65 5.20
N ALA A 70 7.98 0.55 6.10
CA ALA A 70 6.78 -0.25 5.88
C ALA A 70 5.99 0.26 4.65
N SER A 71 5.84 1.57 4.54
CA SER A 71 5.14 2.20 3.41
C SER A 71 5.85 1.99 2.08
N THR A 72 7.18 2.09 2.06
CA THR A 72 8.00 1.78 0.88
C THR A 72 7.83 0.33 0.45
N HIS A 73 7.79 -0.62 1.38
CA HIS A 73 7.57 -2.03 1.04
C HIS A 73 6.19 -2.27 0.40
N LEU A 74 5.14 -1.61 0.88
CA LEU A 74 3.82 -1.72 0.27
C LEU A 74 3.83 -1.14 -1.16
N PHE A 75 4.52 -0.01 -1.39
CA PHE A 75 4.67 0.53 -2.75
C PHE A 75 5.47 -0.38 -3.68
N ASP A 76 6.52 -1.02 -3.17
CA ASP A 76 7.33 -1.97 -3.93
C ASP A 76 6.48 -3.17 -4.40
N ILE A 77 5.67 -3.74 -3.50
CA ILE A 77 4.75 -4.83 -3.84
C ILE A 77 3.68 -4.36 -4.84
N LEU A 78 3.11 -3.17 -4.66
CA LEU A 78 2.14 -2.60 -5.60
C LEU A 78 2.77 -2.39 -6.98
N LYS A 79 3.99 -1.88 -7.05
CA LYS A 79 4.69 -1.65 -8.32
C LYS A 79 4.99 -2.97 -9.05
N GLU A 80 5.37 -4.01 -8.31
CA GLU A 80 5.72 -5.32 -8.87
C GLU A 80 4.49 -6.13 -9.29
N LYS A 81 3.48 -6.24 -8.42
CA LYS A 81 2.31 -7.11 -8.64
C LYS A 81 1.10 -6.40 -9.22
N TYR A 82 0.93 -5.11 -8.91
CA TYR A 82 -0.24 -4.32 -9.30
C TYR A 82 0.16 -3.04 -10.02
N PRO A 83 0.95 -3.11 -11.10
CA PRO A 83 1.47 -1.92 -11.78
C PRO A 83 0.36 -0.99 -12.26
N ALA A 84 -0.80 -1.54 -12.65
CA ALA A 84 -1.96 -0.76 -13.04
C ALA A 84 -2.53 0.08 -11.88
N ILE A 85 -2.59 -0.48 -10.66
CA ILE A 85 -3.01 0.25 -9.47
C ILE A 85 -1.96 1.32 -9.15
N PHE A 86 -0.68 0.93 -9.13
CA PHE A 86 0.42 1.82 -8.80
C PHE A 86 0.52 3.04 -9.74
N GLN A 87 0.34 2.83 -11.05
CA GLN A 87 0.32 3.90 -12.05
C GLN A 87 -0.87 4.84 -11.92
N GLY A 88 -2.01 4.37 -11.39
CA GLY A 88 -3.18 5.20 -11.12
C GLY A 88 -3.08 6.04 -9.85
N LEU A 89 -2.08 5.80 -9.00
CA LEU A 89 -1.93 6.55 -7.76
C LEU A 89 -1.38 7.95 -8.05
N PRO A 90 -1.93 9.02 -7.44
CA PRO A 90 -1.38 10.36 -7.50
C PRO A 90 -0.16 10.48 -6.56
N LEU A 91 0.81 9.59 -6.73
CA LEU A 91 2.13 9.72 -6.13
C LEU A 91 2.74 10.94 -6.80
N ALA A 92 3.09 11.95 -6.01
CA ALA A 92 3.72 13.17 -6.51
C ALA A 92 4.80 12.76 -7.52
N GLN A 93 4.54 13.03 -8.80
CA GLN A 93 5.50 12.86 -9.89
C GLN A 93 6.56 13.95 -9.72
N ASP A 94 7.34 13.85 -8.65
CA ASP A 94 8.53 14.65 -8.46
C ASP A 94 9.67 13.84 -9.07
N GLU A 95 10.24 14.38 -10.14
CA GLU A 95 11.35 13.85 -10.95
C GLU A 95 11.03 12.82 -12.04
N THR A 96 10.24 13.22 -13.06
CA THR A 96 10.69 12.98 -14.45
C THR A 96 10.12 14.02 -15.43
N ASP A 97 10.36 15.30 -15.14
CA ASP A 97 10.54 16.28 -16.23
C ASP A 97 11.93 16.90 -16.08
N ARG A 98 12.93 16.05 -16.29
CA ARG A 98 14.29 16.45 -16.57
C ARG A 98 14.69 15.62 -17.77
N ASN A 99 14.72 16.28 -18.93
CA ASN A 99 15.23 15.81 -20.22
C ASN A 99 14.15 15.65 -21.30
N SER A 100 13.69 16.78 -21.86
CA SER A 100 13.58 16.99 -23.31
C SER A 100 13.08 18.42 -23.59
N TYR A 101 13.99 19.40 -23.55
CA TYR A 101 13.94 20.51 -24.50
C TYR A 101 15.36 20.70 -25.03
N GLU A 102 15.48 20.43 -26.33
CA GLU A 102 16.63 20.58 -27.21
C GLU A 102 17.18 22.01 -27.24
#